data_AF-A0A2J6QNZ2-F1
#
_entry.id   AF-A0A2J6QNZ2-F1
#
_cell.length_a   1.000
_cell.length_b   1.000
_cell.length_c   1.000
_cell.angle_alpha   90.00
_cell.angle_beta   90.00
_cell.angle_gamma   90.00
#
_symmetry.space_group_name_H-M   'P 1'
#
loop_
_entity.id
_entity.type
_entity.pdbx_description
1 polymer ?
#
loop_
_entity_poly.entity_id
_entity_poly.type
_entity_poly.pdbx_seq_one_letter_code
_entity_poly.pdbx_strand_id
1 'polypeptide(L)' 'MDRNFFAASFGMGSRTCIGKNISLLEMTKLIPQLVRNFDFELEEPDKEWKTVNVWFVKQTNFNCRIKLRPSS' A
#
# COMPACT_ATOMS: atom_id res chain seq x y z
N MET A 1 9.33 8.76 -8.31
CA MET A 1 9.04 8.26 -6.94
C MET A 1 9.78 9.17 -5.99
N ASP A 2 9.09 10.16 -5.44
CA ASP A 2 9.76 11.28 -4.76
C ASP A 2 10.41 10.82 -3.47
N ARG A 3 11.71 11.09 -3.36
CA ARG A 3 12.58 10.67 -2.24
C ARG A 3 12.10 11.20 -0.88
N ASN A 4 11.28 12.26 -0.89
CA ASN A 4 10.80 12.96 0.30
C ASN A 4 9.62 12.25 0.98
N PHE A 5 8.78 11.51 0.25
CA PHE A 5 7.62 10.82 0.84
C PHE A 5 8.04 9.65 1.74
N PHE A 6 9.06 8.88 1.33
CA PHE A 6 9.60 7.77 2.15
C PHE A 6 10.35 8.23 3.41
N ALA A 7 10.84 9.46 3.43
CA ALA A 7 11.52 10.00 4.60
C ALA A 7 10.55 10.23 5.77
N ALA A 8 9.26 10.49 5.50
CA ALA A 8 8.24 10.63 6.53
C ALA A 8 7.83 9.29 7.14
N SER A 9 7.66 8.24 6.31
CA SER A 9 7.21 6.93 6.79
C SER A 9 8.30 6.11 7.50
N PHE A 10 9.57 6.27 7.11
CA PHE A 10 10.69 5.51 7.68
C PHE A 10 11.61 6.37 8.55
N GLY A 11 11.26 7.62 8.83
CA GLY A 11 12.10 8.57 9.56
C GLY A 11 13.31 9.07 8.76
N MET A 12 14.05 10.00 9.35
CA MET A 12 15.16 10.73 8.72
C MET A 12 16.43 10.69 9.59
N GLY A 13 17.60 10.72 8.96
CA GLY A 13 18.89 10.85 9.63
C GLY A 13 19.33 9.57 10.36
N SER A 14 19.99 9.74 11.52
CA SER A 14 20.51 8.63 12.33
C SER A 14 19.44 7.74 12.98
N ARG A 15 18.16 8.11 12.83
CA ARG A 15 16.99 7.38 13.34
C ARG A 15 16.11 6.84 12.21
N THR A 16 16.61 6.77 10.98
CA THR A 16 15.91 6.09 9.90
C THR A 16 15.72 4.60 10.23
N CYS A 17 14.53 4.08 9.96
CA CYS A 17 14.17 2.69 10.15
C CYS A 17 15.17 1.76 9.45
N ILE A 18 15.76 0.84 10.21
CA ILE A 18 16.71 -0.16 9.72
C ILE A 18 16.09 -1.07 8.64
N GLY A 19 14.78 -1.30 8.73
CA GLY A 19 14.02 -2.13 7.78
C GLY A 19 13.69 -1.44 6.45
N LYS A 20 13.99 -0.14 6.28
CA LYS A 20 13.58 0.64 5.09
C LYS A 20 13.90 -0.06 3.77
N ASN A 21 15.14 -0.54 3.62
CA ASN A 21 15.57 -1.15 2.35
C ASN A 21 14.90 -2.50 2.09
N ILE A 22 14.64 -3.28 3.14
CA ILE A 22 13.95 -4.58 3.03
C ILE A 22 12.49 -4.35 2.64
N SER A 23 11.78 -3.46 3.35
CA SER A 23 10.38 -3.13 3.02
C SER A 23 10.24 -2.56 1.61
N LEU A 24 11.19 -1.74 1.16
CA LEU A 24 11.19 -1.23 -0.22
C LEU A 24 11.42 -2.36 -1.24
N LEU A 25 12.34 -3.29 -0.98
CA LEU A 25 12.57 -4.44 -1.85
C LEU A 25 11.31 -5.31 -1.96
N GLU A 26 10.66 -5.60 -0.84
CA GLU A 26 9.41 -6.37 -0.80
C GLU A 26 8.29 -5.66 -1.58
N MET A 27 8.01 -4.39 -1.27
CA MET A 27 6.95 -3.63 -1.95
C MET A 27 7.20 -3.50 -3.46
N THR A 28 8.44 -3.25 -3.87
CA THR A 28 8.79 -3.10 -5.30
C THR A 28 8.71 -4.41 -6.09
N LYS A 29 8.74 -5.57 -5.43
CA LYS A 29 8.52 -6.87 -6.08
C LYS A 29 7.07 -7.32 -5.99
N LEU A 30 6.45 -7.14 -4.82
CA LEU A 30 5.09 -7.58 -4.53
C LEU A 30 4.05 -6.77 -5.33
N ILE A 31 4.11 -5.43 -5.25
CA ILE A 31 3.08 -4.56 -5.84
C ILE A 31 2.96 -4.78 -7.35
N PRO A 32 4.05 -4.83 -8.15
CA PRO A 32 3.92 -5.08 -9.58
C PRO A 32 3.33 -6.46 -9.91
N GLN A 33 3.62 -7.49 -9.12
CA GLN A 33 3.04 -8.82 -9.33
C GLN A 33 1.54 -8.82 -9.05
N LEU A 34 1.10 -8.15 -7.97
CA LEU A 34 -0.31 -8.02 -7.64
C LEU A 34 -1.08 -7.25 -8.72
N VAL A 35 -0.57 -6.07 -9.12
CA VAL A 35 -1.25 -5.23 -10.12
C VAL A 35 -1.20 -5.85 -11.52
N ARG A 36 -0.23 -6.70 -11.83
CA ARG A 36 -0.14 -7.42 -13.12
C ARG A 36 -1.15 -8.57 -13.21
N ASN A 37 -1.28 -9.35 -12.14
CA ASN A 37 -2.00 -10.62 -12.17
C ASN A 37 -3.46 -10.51 -11.67
N PHE A 38 -3.83 -9.42 -11.01
CA PHE A 38 -5.16 -9.26 -10.42
C PHE A 38 -5.81 -7.93 -10.77
N ASP A 39 -7.13 -7.97 -10.89
CA ASP A 39 -8.01 -6.82 -10.95
C ASP A 39 -8.66 -6.61 -9.59
N PHE A 40 -8.59 -5.37 -9.10
CA PHE A 40 -9.12 -4.97 -7.80
C PHE A 40 -10.30 -4.00 -8.01
N GLU A 41 -11.46 -4.34 -7.47
CA GLU A 41 -12.67 -3.50 -7.49
C GLU A 41 -13.11 -3.25 -6.06
N LEU A 42 -13.44 -1.99 -5.71
CA LEU A 42 -14.07 -1.70 -4.41
C LEU A 42 -15.46 -2.33 -4.37
N GLU A 43 -15.83 -2.89 -3.22
CA GLU A 43 -17.18 -3.45 -3.04
C GLU A 43 -18.25 -2.35 -3.20
N GLU A 44 -17.99 -1.18 -2.61
CA GLU A 44 -18.83 0.02 -2.64
C GLU A 44 -17.97 1.23 -3.07
N PRO A 45 -17.82 1.53 -4.38
CA PRO A 45 -16.94 2.60 -4.88
C PRO A 45 -17.33 4.01 -4.44
N ASP A 46 -18.63 4.27 -4.30
CA ASP A 46 -19.17 5.60 -3.97
C ASP A 46 -19.20 5.88 -2.46
N LYS A 47 -18.81 4.90 -1.65
CA LYS A 47 -18.84 5.01 -0.20
C LYS A 47 -17.63 5.77 0.32
N GLU A 48 -17.90 6.81 1.11
CA GLU A 48 -16.83 7.55 1.79
C GLU A 48 -16.04 6.65 2.74
N TRP A 49 -14.72 6.85 2.74
CA TRP A 49 -13.82 6.09 3.58
C TRP A 49 -13.94 6.51 5.04
N LYS A 50 -14.20 5.54 5.91
CA LYS A 50 -14.11 5.73 7.35
C LYS A 50 -12.71 5.37 7.81
N THR A 51 -11.96 6.37 8.28
CA THR A 51 -10.60 6.18 8.79
C THR A 51 -10.56 6.37 10.30
N VAL A 52 -9.69 5.60 10.97
CA VAL A 52 -9.40 5.73 12.39
C VAL A 52 -7.91 6.01 12.51
N ASN A 53 -7.59 7.15 13.12
CA ASN A 53 -6.21 7.52 13.41
C ASN A 53 -5.78 6.87 14.74
N VAL A 54 -4.84 5.94 14.65
CA VAL A 54 -4.16 5.32 15.80
C VAL A 54 -2.66 5.49 15.62
N TRP A 55 -1.89 4.40 15.48
CA TRP A 55 -0.46 4.45 15.14
C TRP A 55 -0.22 4.68 13.63
N PHE A 56 -1.16 4.20 12.81
CA PHE A 56 -1.28 4.49 11.38
C PHE A 56 -2.73 4.88 11.09
N VAL A 57 -2.97 5.59 9.99
CA VAL A 57 -4.34 5.85 9.51
C VAL A 57 -4.91 4.53 8.98
N LYS A 58 -5.81 3.89 9.75
CA LYS A 58 -6.45 2.64 9.36
C LYS A 58 -7.81 2.91 8.71
N GLN A 59 -8.03 2.34 7.54
CA GLN A 59 -9.33 2.31 6.88
C GLN A 59 -10.20 1.21 7.52
N THR A 60 -11.47 1.51 7.77
CA THR A 60 -12.46 0.55 8.29
C THR A 60 -13.47 0.21 7.19
N ASN A 61 -13.91 -1.05 7.15
CA ASN A 61 -14.87 -1.55 6.14
C ASN A 61 -14.40 -1.30 4.69
N PHE A 62 -13.10 -1.42 4.44
CA PHE A 62 -12.50 -1.29 3.11
C PHE A 62 -12.44 -2.67 2.44
N ASN A 63 -13.59 -3.11 1.90
CA ASN A 63 -13.70 -4.39 1.24
C ASN A 63 -13.47 -4.25 -0.27
N CYS A 64 -12.72 -5.19 -0.84
CA CYS A 64 -12.44 -5.26 -2.27
C CYS A 64 -12.78 -6.64 -2.83
N ARG A 65 -13.31 -6.66 -4.06
CA ARG A 65 -13.38 -7.86 -4.90
C ARG A 65 -12.08 -7.98 -5.68
N ILE A 66 -11.52 -9.19 -5.69
CA ILE A 66 -10.27 -9.50 -6.39
C ILE A 66 -10.57 -10.57 -7.42
N LYS A 67 -10.18 -10.34 -8.68
CA LYS A 67 -10.29 -11.31 -9.77
C LYS A 67 -8.91 -11.54 -10.38
N LEU A 68 -8.63 -12.77 -10.79
CA LEU A 68 -7.44 -13.07 -11.59
C LEU A 68 -7.61 -12.42 -12.96
N ARG A 69 -6.61 -11.64 -13.40
CA ARG A 69 -6.61 -11.06 -14.74
C ARG A 69 -6.30 -12.17 -15.75
N PRO A 70 -7.08 -12.32 -16.83
CA PRO A 70 -6.75 -13.26 -17.89
C PRO A 70 -5.39 -12.90 -18.48
N SER A 71 -4.50 -13.88 -18.56
CA SER A 71 -3.21 -13.71 -19.24
C SER A 71 -3.49 -13.41 -20.72
N SER A 72 -3.03 -12.25 -21.19
CA SER A 72 -2.95 -11.95 -22.63
C SER A 72 -2.10 -12.98 -23.37
#